data_AF-A0A960SMM2-F1
#
_entry.id   AF-A0A960SMM2-F1
#
_cell.length_a   1.000
_cell.length_b   1.000
_cell.length_c   1.000
_cell.angle_alpha   90.00
_cell.angle_beta   90.00
_cell.angle_gamma   90.00
#
_symmetry.space_group_name_H-M   'P 1'
#
loop_
_entity.id
_entity.type
_entity.pdbx_description
1 polymer ?
#
loop_
_entity_poly.entity_id
_entity_poly.type
_entity_poly.pdbx_seq_one_letter_code
_entity_poly.pdbx_strand_id
1 'polypeptide(L)'
;WWSMQPKLFQWQMDNGEAFIFGRTDWQYVLNTFCFGYHVGYHFIQSERGVCNGNFLGIGADDCQTALVVDQCAPFGLLITNGEFVSFHGPDPTMVDVKETNTGSVRLVNCAFWGPCNQIAKVAGRGTVGFSDCSFVQWDRNKEGRHALQAVGGTLLVRGCEFRAPRPQVSLGENVRRAVISGNVLRGEEQIRNGSKGSVVITGNAAD
;
A
#
# COMPACT_ATOMS: atom_id res chain seq x y z
N TRP A 1 -16.03 -0.81 14.55
CA TRP A 1 -16.31 -0.36 15.94
C TRP A 1 -14.97 0.00 16.55
N TRP A 2 -14.72 1.24 16.95
CA TRP A 2 -13.48 1.64 17.62
C TRP A 2 -13.79 2.33 18.94
N SER A 3 -12.82 2.36 19.85
CA SER A 3 -12.95 3.01 21.16
C SER A 3 -11.92 4.11 21.32
N MET A 4 -12.34 5.30 21.78
CA MET A 4 -11.44 6.39 22.16
C MET A 4 -11.05 6.37 23.66
N GLN A 5 -11.48 5.36 24.43
CA GLN A 5 -11.05 5.22 25.82
C GLN A 5 -9.54 4.90 25.87
N PRO A 6 -8.70 5.66 26.60
CA PRO A 6 -7.24 5.64 26.41
C PRO A 6 -6.60 4.25 26.47
N LYS A 7 -6.94 3.44 27.49
CA LYS A 7 -6.37 2.09 27.65
C LYS A 7 -6.81 1.13 26.55
N LEU A 8 -8.06 1.20 26.13
CA LEU A 8 -8.60 0.34 25.08
C LEU A 8 -8.11 0.77 23.70
N PHE A 9 -8.03 2.08 23.44
CA PHE A 9 -7.46 2.63 22.20
C PHE A 9 -6.00 2.22 22.05
N GLN A 10 -5.20 2.34 23.12
CA GLN A 10 -3.80 1.91 23.10
C GLN A 10 -3.70 0.41 22.79
N TRP A 11 -4.49 -0.43 23.48
CA TRP A 11 -4.49 -1.87 23.20
C TRP A 11 -4.91 -2.18 21.76
N GLN A 12 -5.93 -1.49 21.23
CA GLN A 12 -6.40 -1.64 19.85
C GLN A 12 -5.34 -1.20 18.83
N MET A 13 -4.62 -0.10 19.10
CA MET A 13 -3.51 0.37 18.29
C MET A 13 -2.34 -0.60 18.28
N ASP A 14 -2.09 -1.28 19.40
CA ASP A 14 -0.95 -2.19 19.55
C ASP A 14 -1.25 -3.61 19.05
N ASN A 15 -2.51 -4.04 19.03
CA ASN A 15 -2.88 -5.45 18.80
C ASN A 15 -4.05 -5.69 17.83
N GLY A 16 -4.87 -4.67 17.57
CA GLY A 16 -6.14 -4.85 16.88
C GLY A 16 -5.99 -4.97 15.37
N GLU A 17 -6.69 -5.95 14.78
CA GLU A 17 -6.90 -6.05 13.33
C GLU A 17 -8.39 -5.87 13.03
N ALA A 18 -8.75 -4.90 12.19
CA ALA A 18 -10.17 -4.56 12.00
C ALA A 18 -10.88 -5.52 11.05
N PHE A 19 -10.27 -5.84 9.91
CA PHE A 19 -10.80 -6.78 8.93
C PHE A 19 -9.74 -7.81 8.54
N ILE A 20 -10.03 -9.10 8.73
CA ILE A 20 -9.13 -10.20 8.36
C ILE A 20 -9.81 -11.04 7.28
N PHE A 21 -9.16 -11.18 6.13
CA PHE A 21 -9.63 -11.94 4.99
C PHE A 21 -8.72 -13.16 4.75
N GLY A 22 -9.25 -14.35 5.04
CA GLY A 22 -8.66 -15.63 4.64
C GLY A 22 -9.12 -16.05 3.24
N ARG A 23 -9.61 -17.28 3.09
CA ARG A 23 -10.23 -17.68 1.82
C ARG A 23 -11.55 -16.96 1.58
N THR A 24 -11.62 -16.31 0.42
CA THR A 24 -12.85 -15.80 -0.19
C THR A 24 -12.76 -16.05 -1.69
N ASP A 25 -13.91 -16.28 -2.33
CA ASP A 25 -14.01 -16.53 -3.77
C ASP A 25 -14.92 -15.45 -4.38
N TRP A 26 -14.32 -14.37 -4.91
CA TRP A 26 -14.97 -13.22 -5.55
C TRP A 26 -15.92 -12.42 -4.65
N GLN A 27 -15.56 -12.23 -3.38
CA GLN A 27 -16.37 -11.43 -2.46
C GLN A 27 -16.39 -9.95 -2.85
N TYR A 28 -17.52 -9.29 -2.60
CA TYR A 28 -17.66 -7.84 -2.69
C TYR A 28 -17.67 -7.24 -1.28
N VAL A 29 -16.76 -6.28 -1.06
CA VAL A 29 -16.67 -5.46 0.15
C VAL A 29 -16.89 -4.02 -0.28
N LEU A 30 -17.91 -3.40 0.31
CA LEU A 30 -18.39 -2.09 -0.11
C LEU A 30 -18.50 -1.16 1.10
N ASN A 31 -17.87 0.01 1.01
CA ASN A 31 -18.00 1.12 1.95
C ASN A 31 -17.76 0.73 3.42
N THR A 32 -16.72 -0.07 3.66
CA THR A 32 -16.27 -0.40 5.02
C THR A 32 -15.22 0.60 5.49
N PHE A 33 -15.22 0.90 6.79
CA PHE A 33 -14.26 1.83 7.39
C PHE A 33 -13.81 1.34 8.77
N CYS A 34 -12.52 1.50 9.08
CA CYS A 34 -11.97 1.32 10.42
C CYS A 34 -11.05 2.48 10.82
N PHE A 35 -10.92 2.71 12.13
CA PHE A 35 -10.10 3.79 12.68
C PHE A 35 -9.34 3.30 13.92
N GLY A 36 -8.04 3.61 14.01
CA GLY A 36 -7.27 3.45 15.25
C GLY A 36 -6.81 2.02 15.55
N TYR A 37 -6.27 1.29 14.57
CA TYR A 37 -5.92 -0.13 14.71
C TYR A 37 -4.42 -0.41 14.48
N HIS A 38 -3.94 -1.55 14.97
CA HIS A 38 -2.64 -2.06 14.53
C HIS A 38 -2.66 -2.30 13.01
N VAL A 39 -3.63 -3.10 12.54
CA VAL A 39 -3.88 -3.33 11.11
C VAL A 39 -5.33 -3.01 10.75
N GLY A 40 -5.53 -2.24 9.67
CA GLY A 40 -6.87 -1.98 9.13
C GLY A 40 -7.43 -3.21 8.39
N TYR A 41 -6.87 -3.51 7.22
CA TYR A 41 -7.24 -4.67 6.39
C TYR A 41 -6.08 -5.65 6.31
N HIS A 42 -6.30 -6.90 6.67
CA HIS A 42 -5.30 -7.96 6.65
C HIS A 42 -5.72 -9.11 5.74
N PHE A 43 -4.96 -9.35 4.67
CA PHE A 43 -5.19 -10.44 3.72
C PHE A 43 -4.20 -11.58 3.96
N ILE A 44 -4.71 -12.70 4.46
CA ILE A 44 -3.90 -13.84 4.95
C ILE A 44 -4.07 -15.08 4.07
N GLN A 45 -3.11 -15.99 4.18
CA GLN A 45 -3.30 -17.37 3.79
C GLN A 45 -3.88 -18.17 4.96
N SER A 46 -5.13 -18.62 4.82
CA SER A 46 -5.76 -19.54 5.76
C SER A 46 -5.56 -21.00 5.34
N GLU A 47 -5.83 -21.96 6.23
CA GLU A 47 -5.83 -23.39 5.89
C GLU A 47 -6.76 -23.73 4.71
N ARG A 48 -7.81 -22.93 4.50
CA ARG A 48 -8.78 -23.13 3.43
C ARG A 48 -8.40 -22.49 2.11
N GLY A 49 -7.40 -21.61 2.10
CA GLY A 49 -6.96 -20.85 0.93
C GLY A 49 -6.77 -19.36 1.20
N VAL A 50 -6.77 -18.58 0.11
CA VAL A 50 -6.42 -17.15 0.06
C VAL A 50 -7.57 -16.32 -0.51
N CYS A 51 -7.51 -15.00 -0.30
CA CYS A 51 -8.54 -14.07 -0.75
C CYS A 51 -8.40 -13.70 -2.23
N ASN A 52 -9.54 -13.61 -2.94
CA ASN A 52 -9.72 -12.71 -4.08
C ASN A 52 -11.07 -11.97 -3.97
N GLY A 53 -11.18 -10.81 -4.61
CA GLY A 53 -12.44 -10.06 -4.56
C GLY A 53 -12.34 -8.60 -4.95
N ASN A 54 -13.49 -7.92 -4.79
CA ASN A 54 -13.70 -6.51 -5.09
C ASN A 54 -13.86 -5.72 -3.79
N PHE A 55 -13.09 -4.66 -3.66
CA PHE A 55 -13.05 -3.80 -2.48
C PHE A 55 -13.26 -2.36 -2.94
N LEU A 56 -14.49 -1.89 -2.86
CA LEU A 56 -14.90 -0.58 -3.37
C LEU A 56 -15.23 0.35 -2.21
N GLY A 57 -14.58 1.52 -2.15
CA GLY A 57 -14.88 2.50 -1.11
C GLY A 57 -14.41 2.09 0.29
N ILE A 58 -13.36 1.25 0.39
CA ILE A 58 -12.85 0.80 1.69
C ILE A 58 -11.87 1.82 2.29
N GLY A 59 -11.98 2.07 3.59
CA GLY A 59 -11.14 3.03 4.30
C GLY A 59 -10.51 2.47 5.58
N ALA A 60 -9.26 2.82 5.85
CA ALA A 60 -8.58 2.50 7.11
C ALA A 60 -7.75 3.70 7.57
N ASP A 61 -8.22 4.32 8.67
CA ASP A 61 -7.63 5.52 9.22
C ASP A 61 -6.90 5.29 10.53
N ASP A 62 -5.90 6.13 10.77
CA ASP A 62 -5.11 6.14 12.00
C ASP A 62 -4.63 4.72 12.40
N CYS A 63 -4.18 3.94 11.42
CA CYS A 63 -3.64 2.62 11.68
C CYS A 63 -2.10 2.69 11.85
N GLN A 64 -1.49 1.68 12.48
CA GLN A 64 -0.04 1.49 12.30
C GLN A 64 0.26 1.03 10.88
N THR A 65 -0.55 0.11 10.35
CA THR A 65 -0.58 -0.24 8.94
C THR A 65 -2.00 -0.39 8.42
N ALA A 66 -2.38 0.42 7.44
CA ALA A 66 -3.77 0.47 6.96
C ALA A 66 -4.15 -0.81 6.18
N LEU A 67 -3.22 -1.38 5.41
CA LEU A 67 -3.44 -2.57 4.59
C LEU A 67 -2.21 -3.49 4.56
N VAL A 68 -2.37 -4.73 5.02
CA VAL A 68 -1.34 -5.77 5.00
C VAL A 68 -1.77 -6.90 4.08
N VAL A 69 -0.88 -7.34 3.19
CA VAL A 69 -1.09 -8.49 2.30
C VAL A 69 0.03 -9.50 2.52
N ASP A 70 -0.27 -10.54 3.29
CA ASP A 70 0.58 -11.73 3.38
C ASP A 70 0.46 -12.54 2.09
N GLN A 71 -0.77 -12.79 1.62
CA GLN A 71 -1.03 -13.49 0.38
C GLN A 71 -2.42 -13.18 -0.18
N CYS A 72 -2.55 -13.15 -1.51
CA CYS A 72 -3.82 -13.16 -2.22
C CYS A 72 -3.76 -14.08 -3.45
N ALA A 73 -4.91 -14.36 -4.06
CA ALA A 73 -4.95 -15.20 -5.26
C ALA A 73 -4.30 -14.50 -6.48
N PRO A 74 -3.94 -15.24 -7.55
CA PRO A 74 -3.43 -14.64 -8.80
C PRO A 74 -4.39 -13.65 -9.47
N PHE A 75 -5.71 -13.85 -9.32
CA PHE A 75 -6.75 -12.92 -9.81
C PHE A 75 -6.80 -11.63 -8.98
N GLY A 76 -6.39 -11.73 -7.71
CA GLY A 76 -5.98 -10.60 -6.89
C GLY A 76 -7.05 -9.92 -6.05
N LEU A 77 -6.61 -8.84 -5.41
CA LEU A 77 -7.42 -7.87 -4.69
C LEU A 77 -7.67 -6.68 -5.61
N LEU A 78 -8.93 -6.42 -5.92
CA LEU A 78 -9.36 -5.30 -6.76
C LEU A 78 -9.86 -4.18 -5.87
N ILE A 79 -8.95 -3.30 -5.47
CA ILE A 79 -9.22 -2.20 -4.53
C ILE A 79 -9.40 -0.91 -5.32
N THR A 80 -10.57 -0.30 -5.20
CA THR A 80 -10.93 0.92 -5.93
C THR A 80 -11.57 1.95 -5.01
N ASN A 81 -11.25 3.22 -5.21
CA ASN A 81 -11.81 4.32 -4.41
C ASN A 81 -11.54 4.15 -2.90
N GLY A 82 -10.35 3.68 -2.55
CA GLY A 82 -9.97 3.43 -1.15
C GLY A 82 -9.22 4.58 -0.49
N GLU A 83 -9.27 4.63 0.83
CA GLU A 83 -8.56 5.62 1.66
C GLU A 83 -7.69 4.89 2.70
N PHE A 84 -6.39 5.20 2.75
CA PHE A 84 -5.45 4.52 3.63
C PHE A 84 -4.52 5.50 4.34
N VAL A 85 -4.50 5.44 5.66
CA VAL A 85 -3.86 6.47 6.50
C VAL A 85 -3.15 5.80 7.68
N SER A 86 -1.94 6.25 7.95
CA SER A 86 -1.14 5.71 9.06
C SER A 86 -0.30 6.81 9.72
N PHE A 87 -0.43 6.94 11.05
CA PHE A 87 0.27 7.96 11.85
C PHE A 87 1.15 7.38 12.95
N HIS A 88 0.76 6.23 13.50
CA HIS A 88 1.30 5.69 14.75
C HIS A 88 2.12 4.41 14.55
N GLY A 89 2.78 3.97 15.62
CA GLY A 89 3.69 2.83 15.59
C GLY A 89 5.15 3.22 15.30
N PRO A 90 6.06 2.24 15.39
CA PRO A 90 7.49 2.47 15.17
C PRO A 90 7.81 2.78 13.70
N ASP A 91 7.00 2.28 12.77
CA ASP A 91 7.22 2.43 11.33
C ASP A 91 5.91 2.55 10.51
N PRO A 92 5.09 3.61 10.75
CA PRO A 92 3.78 3.75 10.13
C PRO A 92 3.88 3.66 8.61
N THR A 93 3.21 2.65 8.05
CA THR A 93 3.26 2.29 6.63
C THR A 93 1.83 2.04 6.16
N MET A 94 1.34 2.67 5.09
CA MET A 94 -0.08 2.49 4.74
C MET A 94 -0.35 1.14 4.08
N VAL A 95 0.54 0.69 3.19
CA VAL A 95 0.42 -0.58 2.47
C VAL A 95 1.68 -1.41 2.67
N ASP A 96 1.54 -2.62 3.20
CA ASP A 96 2.64 -3.57 3.35
C ASP A 96 2.30 -4.90 2.68
N VAL A 97 2.91 -5.15 1.51
CA VAL A 97 2.78 -6.41 0.78
C VAL A 97 4.00 -7.26 1.07
N LYS A 98 3.80 -8.39 1.76
CA LYS A 98 4.87 -9.26 2.28
C LYS A 98 5.52 -10.11 1.20
N GLU A 99 6.68 -10.68 1.54
CA GLU A 99 7.47 -11.53 0.65
C GLU A 99 6.78 -12.84 0.21
N THR A 100 5.81 -13.29 1.01
CA THR A 100 4.97 -14.45 0.74
C THR A 100 4.01 -14.21 -0.42
N ASN A 101 3.67 -12.95 -0.72
CA ASN A 101 2.66 -12.65 -1.73
C ASN A 101 3.14 -13.00 -3.15
N THR A 102 2.34 -13.82 -3.82
CA THR A 102 2.52 -14.22 -5.22
C THR A 102 1.35 -13.80 -6.11
N GLY A 103 0.24 -13.36 -5.50
CA GLY A 103 -0.95 -12.88 -6.19
C GLY A 103 -0.85 -11.45 -6.74
N SER A 104 -2.01 -10.91 -7.13
CA SER A 104 -2.10 -9.54 -7.65
C SER A 104 -2.80 -8.59 -6.67
N VAL A 105 -2.24 -7.40 -6.46
CA VAL A 105 -2.88 -6.33 -5.68
C VAL A 105 -3.03 -5.11 -6.60
N ARG A 106 -4.26 -4.65 -6.81
CA ARG A 106 -4.59 -3.51 -7.67
C ARG A 106 -5.25 -2.43 -6.84
N LEU A 107 -4.59 -1.28 -6.69
CA LEU A 107 -5.13 -0.09 -6.04
C LEU A 107 -5.39 0.95 -7.13
N VAL A 108 -6.65 1.37 -7.27
CA VAL A 108 -7.11 2.25 -8.35
C VAL A 108 -7.91 3.40 -7.75
N ASN A 109 -7.59 4.65 -8.11
CA ASN A 109 -8.26 5.84 -7.58
C ASN A 109 -8.28 5.86 -6.04
N CYS A 110 -7.14 5.55 -5.41
CA CYS A 110 -7.00 5.51 -3.95
C CYS A 110 -6.27 6.75 -3.42
N ALA A 111 -6.64 7.20 -2.22
CA ALA A 111 -5.97 8.29 -1.51
C ALA A 111 -5.12 7.75 -0.35
N PHE A 112 -3.93 8.30 -0.20
CA PHE A 112 -2.94 7.90 0.80
C PHE A 112 -2.38 9.14 1.50
N TRP A 113 -2.64 9.31 2.80
CA TRP A 113 -2.21 10.51 3.51
C TRP A 113 -1.75 10.26 4.94
N GLY A 114 -0.80 11.10 5.39
CA GLY A 114 0.03 10.88 6.57
C GLY A 114 -0.12 11.98 7.63
N PRO A 115 0.84 12.10 8.57
CA PRO A 115 2.26 11.76 8.39
C PRO A 115 2.62 10.30 8.67
N CYS A 116 3.15 9.59 7.66
CA CYS A 116 3.68 8.23 7.77
C CYS A 116 5.18 8.18 7.48
N ASN A 117 5.82 7.03 7.72
CA ASN A 117 7.19 6.79 7.25
C ASN A 117 7.20 6.43 5.76
N GLN A 118 6.21 5.65 5.31
CA GLN A 118 6.19 5.04 3.98
C GLN A 118 4.75 4.89 3.45
N ILE A 119 4.48 5.20 2.17
CA ILE A 119 3.16 4.88 1.58
C ILE A 119 3.04 3.37 1.39
N ALA A 120 3.95 2.77 0.62
CA ALA A 120 3.91 1.34 0.32
C ALA A 120 5.28 0.68 0.41
N LYS A 121 5.30 -0.50 1.02
CA LYS A 121 6.37 -1.50 0.93
C LYS A 121 5.84 -2.67 0.12
N VAL A 122 6.56 -3.03 -0.93
CA VAL A 122 6.19 -4.08 -1.87
C VAL A 122 7.29 -5.12 -1.95
N ALA A 123 7.04 -6.28 -1.37
CA ALA A 123 7.89 -7.44 -1.49
C ALA A 123 7.20 -8.54 -2.31
N GLY A 124 7.81 -9.72 -2.29
CA GLY A 124 7.24 -10.93 -2.87
C GLY A 124 7.48 -11.04 -4.37
N ARG A 125 6.72 -11.94 -5.00
CA ARG A 125 6.87 -12.27 -6.43
C ARG A 125 5.68 -11.88 -7.27
N GLY A 126 4.58 -11.49 -6.63
CA GLY A 126 3.33 -11.08 -7.25
C GLY A 126 3.41 -9.76 -8.02
N THR A 127 2.24 -9.25 -8.40
CA THR A 127 2.11 -7.95 -9.08
C THR A 127 1.35 -6.99 -8.19
N VAL A 128 1.98 -5.87 -7.83
CA VAL A 128 1.32 -4.77 -7.14
C VAL A 128 1.24 -3.60 -8.10
N GLY A 129 0.14 -2.88 -8.09
CA GLY A 129 0.21 -1.55 -8.65
C GLY A 129 -0.91 -0.60 -8.31
N PHE A 130 -0.57 0.64 -8.61
CA PHE A 130 -1.25 1.86 -8.25
C PHE A 130 -1.60 2.58 -9.56
N SER A 131 -2.87 2.91 -9.73
CA SER A 131 -3.39 3.65 -10.87
C SER A 131 -4.22 4.81 -10.35
N ASP A 132 -3.94 6.02 -10.83
CA ASP A 132 -4.77 7.20 -10.53
C ASP A 132 -4.87 7.50 -9.02
N CYS A 133 -3.83 7.12 -8.27
CA CYS A 133 -3.74 7.31 -6.82
C CYS A 133 -3.14 8.68 -6.46
N SER A 134 -3.50 9.21 -5.29
CA SER A 134 -2.89 10.41 -4.72
C SER A 134 -2.09 10.08 -3.47
N PHE A 135 -0.80 10.39 -3.48
CA PHE A 135 0.17 10.17 -2.40
C PHE A 135 0.54 11.50 -1.75
N VAL A 136 0.03 11.75 -0.54
CA VAL A 136 0.07 13.09 0.06
C VAL A 136 1.35 13.32 0.88
N GLN A 137 1.65 12.43 1.82
CA GLN A 137 2.75 12.60 2.79
C GLN A 137 3.39 11.24 3.15
N TRP A 138 4.72 11.20 3.09
CA TRP A 138 5.56 10.07 3.52
C TRP A 138 6.92 10.58 3.98
N ASP A 139 7.80 9.73 4.50
CA ASP A 139 9.13 10.10 5.02
C ASP A 139 9.05 11.13 6.16
N ARG A 140 8.11 10.97 7.10
CA ARG A 140 7.86 11.96 8.18
C ARG A 140 9.12 12.36 8.95
N ASN A 141 10.09 11.45 9.08
CA ASN A 141 11.35 11.65 9.79
C ASN A 141 12.46 12.31 8.93
N LYS A 142 12.22 12.55 7.63
CA LYS A 142 13.19 13.12 6.68
C LYS A 142 14.46 12.27 6.52
N GLU A 143 14.28 10.96 6.44
CA GLU A 143 15.35 9.98 6.28
C GLU A 143 15.66 9.70 4.79
N GLY A 144 14.95 10.35 3.87
CA GLY A 144 15.08 10.09 2.42
C GLY A 144 14.35 8.81 2.00
N ARG A 145 13.31 8.41 2.73
CA ARG A 145 12.48 7.27 2.34
C ARG A 145 11.65 7.60 1.11
N HIS A 146 11.56 6.62 0.20
CA HIS A 146 10.74 6.77 -1.00
C HIS A 146 9.27 6.60 -0.64
N ALA A 147 8.30 7.10 -1.41
CA ALA A 147 6.89 6.83 -1.12
C ALA A 147 6.58 5.34 -1.33
N LEU A 148 7.01 4.80 -2.47
CA LEU A 148 6.85 3.40 -2.86
C LEU A 148 8.22 2.72 -2.88
N GLN A 149 8.38 1.67 -2.07
CA GLN A 149 9.60 0.86 -2.05
C GLN A 149 9.25 -0.56 -2.47
N ALA A 150 9.68 -0.95 -3.67
CA ALA A 150 9.55 -2.32 -4.15
C ALA A 150 10.89 -3.05 -4.09
N VAL A 151 10.95 -4.16 -3.37
CA VAL A 151 12.15 -5.00 -3.27
C VAL A 151 12.05 -6.28 -4.10
N GLY A 152 10.89 -6.60 -4.66
CA GLY A 152 10.65 -7.80 -5.47
C GLY A 152 9.44 -7.68 -6.40
N GLY A 153 9.18 -8.74 -7.16
CA GLY A 153 7.93 -8.90 -7.89
C GLY A 153 7.81 -8.05 -9.16
N THR A 154 6.59 -7.58 -9.44
CA THR A 154 6.27 -6.66 -10.54
C THR A 154 5.54 -5.45 -9.98
N LEU A 155 6.01 -4.24 -10.32
CA LEU A 155 5.41 -2.98 -9.88
C LEU A 155 4.80 -2.21 -11.06
N LEU A 156 3.59 -1.69 -10.90
CA LEU A 156 2.96 -0.77 -11.85
C LEU A 156 2.56 0.51 -11.11
N VAL A 157 3.04 1.68 -11.55
CA VAL A 157 2.70 2.99 -10.98
C VAL A 157 2.34 3.92 -12.13
N ARG A 158 1.06 4.27 -12.26
CA ARG A 158 0.56 5.03 -13.41
C ARG A 158 -0.47 6.08 -13.02
N GLY A 159 -0.39 7.26 -13.64
CA GLY A 159 -1.40 8.30 -13.41
C GLY A 159 -1.43 8.84 -11.98
N CYS A 160 -0.39 8.59 -11.17
CA CYS A 160 -0.39 8.95 -9.76
C CYS A 160 0.09 10.39 -9.52
N GLU A 161 -0.40 11.00 -8.45
CA GLU A 161 0.04 12.30 -7.95
C GLU A 161 0.94 12.09 -6.71
N PHE A 162 2.19 12.55 -6.76
CA PHE A 162 3.12 12.56 -5.63
C PHE A 162 3.24 13.99 -5.08
N ARG A 163 2.58 14.29 -3.95
CA ARG A 163 2.32 15.68 -3.51
C ARG A 163 3.34 16.27 -2.54
N ALA A 164 4.38 15.53 -2.21
CA ALA A 164 5.49 16.00 -1.39
C ALA A 164 6.79 15.99 -2.20
N PRO A 165 7.66 17.02 -2.04
CA PRO A 165 8.97 17.07 -2.70
C PRO A 165 9.97 16.15 -1.98
N ARG A 166 9.76 14.84 -2.11
CA ARG A 166 10.49 13.77 -1.42
C ARG A 166 10.70 12.61 -2.40
N PRO A 167 11.58 11.63 -2.12
CA PRO A 167 11.83 10.54 -3.05
C PRO A 167 10.54 9.74 -3.35
N GLN A 168 10.25 9.45 -4.62
CA GLN A 168 8.93 8.90 -5.00
C GLN A 168 8.93 7.37 -5.08
N VAL A 169 9.85 6.77 -5.83
CA VAL A 169 9.86 5.31 -6.06
C VAL A 169 11.27 4.73 -5.97
N SER A 170 11.43 3.63 -5.24
CA SER A 170 12.67 2.83 -5.29
C SER A 170 12.38 1.40 -5.71
N LEU A 171 13.22 0.87 -6.60
CA LEU A 171 13.21 -0.50 -7.06
C LEU A 171 14.49 -1.22 -6.61
N GLY A 172 14.34 -2.31 -5.88
CA GLY A 172 15.44 -3.20 -5.47
C GLY A 172 15.85 -4.17 -6.59
N GLU A 173 17.00 -4.81 -6.40
CA GLU A 173 17.61 -5.70 -7.42
C GLU A 173 16.71 -6.86 -7.86
N ASN A 174 15.86 -7.35 -6.96
CA ASN A 174 14.98 -8.51 -7.22
C ASN A 174 13.62 -8.12 -7.83
N VAL A 175 13.36 -6.83 -8.10
CA VAL A 175 12.20 -6.42 -8.90
C VAL A 175 12.40 -6.95 -10.31
N ARG A 176 11.46 -7.77 -10.81
CA ARG A 176 11.60 -8.41 -12.14
C ARG A 176 11.13 -7.49 -13.26
N ARG A 177 10.08 -6.72 -13.00
CA ARG A 177 9.47 -5.81 -13.97
C ARG A 177 8.92 -4.58 -13.26
N ALA A 178 9.07 -3.41 -13.85
CA ALA A 178 8.38 -2.23 -13.38
C ALA A 178 7.94 -1.31 -14.53
N VAL A 179 6.78 -0.68 -14.37
CA VAL A 179 6.36 0.44 -15.22
C VAL A 179 5.98 1.59 -14.31
N ILE A 180 6.72 2.69 -14.40
CA ILE A 180 6.46 3.93 -13.67
C ILE A 180 6.26 5.02 -14.72
N SER A 181 5.02 5.40 -14.97
CA SER A 181 4.72 6.26 -16.12
C SER A 181 3.49 7.14 -15.96
N GLY A 182 3.53 8.35 -16.52
CA GLY A 182 2.37 9.23 -16.53
C GLY A 182 2.04 9.80 -15.16
N ASN A 183 3.04 9.98 -14.28
CA ASN A 183 2.84 10.51 -12.93
C ASN A 183 3.15 12.00 -12.87
N VAL A 184 2.52 12.71 -11.94
CA VAL A 184 2.87 14.11 -11.61
C VAL A 184 3.57 14.15 -10.26
N LEU A 185 4.73 14.78 -10.22
CA LEU A 185 5.66 14.74 -9.10
C LEU A 185 5.89 16.16 -8.60
N ARG A 186 5.61 16.40 -7.33
CA ARG A 186 6.05 17.64 -6.70
C ARG A 186 7.57 17.58 -6.46
N GLY A 187 8.28 18.64 -6.83
CA GLY A 187 9.74 18.68 -6.80
C GLY A 187 10.41 17.75 -7.81
N GLU A 188 11.72 17.56 -7.66
CA GLU A 188 12.54 16.77 -8.60
C GLU A 188 12.07 15.31 -8.74
N GLU A 189 12.22 14.75 -9.94
CA GLU A 189 12.04 13.32 -10.17
C GLU A 189 13.14 12.52 -9.45
N GLN A 190 12.74 11.79 -8.41
CA GLN A 190 13.58 10.95 -7.58
C GLN A 190 13.06 9.51 -7.60
N ILE A 191 13.19 8.89 -8.78
CA ILE A 191 12.87 7.49 -9.04
C ILE A 191 14.17 6.68 -9.13
N ARG A 192 14.45 5.86 -8.13
CA ARG A 192 15.67 5.04 -8.08
C ARG A 192 15.43 3.64 -8.65
N ASN A 193 16.13 3.31 -9.73
CA ASN A 193 16.12 1.96 -10.30
C ASN A 193 17.39 1.17 -9.93
N GLY A 194 17.26 0.23 -8.99
CA GLY A 194 18.27 -0.80 -8.72
C GLY A 194 17.94 -2.17 -9.33
N SER A 195 16.81 -2.31 -10.04
CA SER A 195 16.38 -3.56 -10.64
C SER A 195 17.31 -4.01 -11.77
N LYS A 196 17.56 -5.32 -11.85
CA LYS A 196 18.23 -5.96 -13.00
C LYS A 196 17.23 -6.48 -14.04
N GLY A 197 15.94 -6.24 -13.83
CA GLY A 197 14.84 -6.69 -14.68
C GLY A 197 14.40 -5.66 -15.71
N SER A 198 13.23 -5.88 -16.31
CA SER A 198 12.68 -4.97 -17.34
C SER A 198 11.95 -3.80 -16.70
N VAL A 199 12.56 -2.61 -16.73
CA VAL A 199 12.00 -1.40 -16.13
C VAL A 199 11.74 -0.34 -17.20
N VAL A 200 10.54 0.24 -17.16
CA VAL A 200 10.16 1.40 -17.97
C VAL A 200 9.82 2.55 -17.03
N ILE A 201 10.57 3.65 -17.16
CA ILE A 201 10.30 4.93 -16.47
C ILE A 201 10.14 5.97 -17.57
N THR A 202 8.94 6.53 -17.73
CA THR A 202 8.66 7.43 -18.86
C THR A 202 7.46 8.33 -18.63
N GLY A 203 7.50 9.56 -19.16
CA GLY A 203 6.36 10.47 -19.17
C GLY A 203 5.88 10.88 -17.77
N ASN A 204 6.78 11.03 -16.80
CA ASN A 204 6.44 11.72 -15.56
C ASN A 204 6.75 13.21 -15.70
N ALA A 205 5.92 14.05 -15.08
CA ALA A 205 6.12 15.50 -15.03
C ALA A 205 6.50 15.91 -13.60
N ALA A 206 7.66 16.52 -13.46
CA ALA A 206 8.18 17.11 -12.22
C ALA A 206 8.18 18.64 -12.30
N ASP A 207 8.21 19.32 -11.15
CA ASP A 207 8.33 20.79 -11.05
C ASP A 207 9.69 21.33 -11.54
#